data_AF-A0A963R977-F1
#
_entry.id   AF-A0A963R977-F1
#
_cell.length_a   1.000
_cell.length_b   1.000
_cell.length_c   1.000
_cell.angle_alpha   90.00
_cell.angle_beta   90.00
_cell.angle_gamma   90.00
#
_symmetry.space_group_name_H-M   'P 1'
#
loop_
_entity.id
_entity.type
_entity.pdbx_description
1 polymer ?
#
loop_
_entity_poly.entity_id
_entity_poly.type
_entity_poly.pdbx_seq_one_letter_code
_entity_poly.pdbx_strand_id
1 'polypeptide(L)'
;MADMRETLDMYWTEHRRTVDRFAAFSALDDDAKASWLAWCMAKTLEASMGIDKKAGQSGPEPIDLHDYLATLMGINVASHWRPTSANYFDRVSKQTLLAHVSEVGGPTMAASFMGSKKGDLSASCEKLFTGETIVAPEVKEAALAWVPEAMRFRAIAASESEDEQVPIEAGGEPAPEGEVDELEASDDQNAEAAEPVDA
;
A
#
# COMPACT_ATOMS: atom_id res chain seq x y z
N MET A 1 8.49 -12.66 1.85
CA MET A 1 9.18 -11.90 0.77
C MET A 1 10.27 -12.71 0.08
N ALA A 2 11.06 -13.54 0.79
CA ALA A 2 11.92 -14.53 0.13
C ALA A 2 11.07 -15.56 -0.66
N ASP A 3 10.05 -16.15 -0.01
CA ASP A 3 9.16 -17.16 -0.61
C ASP A 3 8.57 -16.78 -1.98
N MET A 4 8.04 -15.56 -2.13
CA MET A 4 7.28 -15.16 -3.33
C MET A 4 8.15 -15.08 -4.60
N ARG A 5 9.48 -15.01 -4.48
CA ARG A 5 10.36 -15.10 -5.65
C ARG A 5 10.58 -16.56 -6.08
N GLU A 6 10.56 -17.48 -5.13
CA GLU A 6 10.79 -18.92 -5.36
C GLU A 6 9.57 -19.60 -6.02
N THR A 7 8.40 -18.95 -5.98
CA THR A 7 7.18 -19.38 -6.70
C THR A 7 7.07 -18.86 -8.14
N LEU A 8 7.98 -18.00 -8.61
CA LEU A 8 7.99 -17.48 -9.98
C LEU A 8 8.73 -18.44 -10.92
N ASP A 9 8.33 -18.51 -12.18
CA ASP A 9 9.14 -19.18 -13.20
C ASP A 9 10.45 -18.43 -13.40
N MET A 10 11.55 -19.02 -12.92
CA MET A 10 12.91 -18.51 -13.03
C MET A 10 13.72 -19.14 -14.17
N TYR A 11 13.18 -20.12 -14.92
CA TYR A 11 13.90 -20.89 -15.93
C TYR A 11 14.52 -19.99 -17.02
N TRP A 12 13.79 -18.95 -17.44
CA TRP A 12 14.27 -17.95 -18.40
C TRP A 12 15.56 -17.25 -17.98
N THR A 13 15.90 -17.24 -16.68
CA THR A 13 17.14 -16.63 -16.17
C THR A 13 18.37 -17.53 -16.30
N GLU A 14 18.19 -18.83 -16.55
CA GLU A 14 19.27 -19.83 -16.52
C GLU A 14 20.15 -19.82 -17.79
N HIS A 15 19.61 -19.32 -18.91
CA HIS A 15 20.36 -19.27 -20.18
C HIS A 15 21.62 -18.42 -20.09
N ARG A 16 22.68 -18.81 -20.82
CA ARG A 16 23.98 -18.11 -20.76
C ARG A 16 23.98 -16.75 -21.48
N ARG A 17 23.25 -16.61 -22.59
CA ARG A 17 23.23 -15.39 -23.40
C ARG A 17 21.98 -14.57 -23.08
N THR A 18 22.12 -13.25 -23.04
CA THR A 18 21.01 -12.30 -22.76
C THR A 18 19.87 -12.42 -23.76
N VAL A 19 20.17 -12.63 -25.04
CA VAL A 19 19.16 -12.86 -26.10
C VAL A 19 18.33 -14.12 -25.82
N ASP A 20 18.97 -15.21 -25.38
CA ASP A 20 18.29 -16.48 -25.10
C ASP A 20 17.41 -16.36 -23.85
N ARG A 21 17.84 -15.59 -22.83
CA ARG A 21 17.01 -15.22 -21.67
C ARG A 21 15.77 -14.43 -22.07
N PHE A 22 15.93 -13.43 -22.94
CA PHE A 22 14.83 -12.60 -23.41
C PHE A 22 13.82 -13.39 -24.26
N ALA A 23 14.31 -14.29 -25.12
CA ALA A 23 13.45 -15.18 -25.89
C ALA A 23 12.66 -16.14 -24.98
N ALA A 24 13.30 -16.72 -23.97
CA ALA A 24 12.64 -17.59 -22.99
C ALA A 24 11.60 -16.84 -22.14
N PHE A 25 11.91 -15.62 -21.67
CA PHE A 25 10.94 -14.78 -20.95
C PHE A 25 9.75 -14.40 -21.84
N SER A 26 10.01 -14.09 -23.11
CA SER A 26 8.95 -13.74 -24.08
C SER A 26 8.03 -14.92 -24.38
N ALA A 27 8.54 -16.15 -24.27
CA ALA A 27 7.82 -17.41 -24.48
C ALA A 27 7.03 -17.90 -23.24
N LEU A 28 7.17 -17.26 -22.08
CA LEU A 28 6.29 -17.50 -20.92
C LEU A 28 4.82 -17.23 -21.29
N ASP A 29 3.89 -17.89 -20.61
CA ASP A 29 2.48 -17.51 -20.71
C ASP A 29 2.18 -16.16 -20.01
N ASP A 30 0.98 -15.66 -20.22
CA ASP A 30 0.58 -14.34 -19.73
C ASP A 30 0.40 -14.31 -18.20
N ASP A 31 0.06 -15.44 -17.57
CA ASP A 31 -0.06 -15.57 -16.10
C ASP A 31 1.31 -15.50 -15.42
N ALA A 32 2.32 -16.17 -15.99
CA ALA A 32 3.70 -16.10 -15.53
C ALA A 32 4.29 -14.69 -15.71
N LYS A 33 4.03 -14.04 -16.85
CA LYS A 33 4.40 -12.63 -17.09
C LYS A 33 3.70 -11.68 -16.12
N ALA A 34 2.40 -11.87 -15.88
CA ALA A 34 1.63 -11.08 -14.91
C ALA A 34 2.15 -11.28 -13.48
N SER A 35 2.57 -12.49 -13.12
CA SER A 35 3.19 -12.78 -11.82
C SER A 35 4.53 -12.06 -11.65
N TRP A 36 5.37 -12.02 -12.69
CA TRP A 36 6.60 -11.20 -12.70
C TRP A 36 6.32 -9.71 -12.60
N LEU A 37 5.31 -9.20 -13.32
CA LEU A 37 4.89 -7.79 -13.23
C LEU A 37 4.37 -7.44 -11.83
N ALA A 38 3.52 -8.28 -11.25
CA ALA A 38 2.99 -8.12 -9.90
C ALA A 38 4.12 -8.14 -8.84
N TRP A 39 5.13 -9.00 -9.00
CA TRP A 39 6.32 -9.00 -8.15
C TRP A 39 7.13 -7.71 -8.29
N CYS A 40 7.33 -7.21 -9.52
CA CYS A 40 7.99 -5.91 -9.75
C CYS A 40 7.23 -4.74 -9.11
N MET A 41 5.90 -4.69 -9.26
CA MET A 41 5.06 -3.66 -8.63
C MET A 41 5.06 -3.78 -7.10
N ALA A 42 4.97 -4.99 -6.55
CA ALA A 42 5.09 -5.21 -5.10
C ALA A 42 6.47 -4.80 -4.55
N LYS A 43 7.52 -4.77 -5.39
CA LYS A 43 8.86 -4.29 -5.04
C LYS A 43 9.00 -2.76 -5.05
N THR A 44 8.06 -2.01 -5.62
CA THR A 44 8.04 -0.53 -5.53
C THR A 44 7.27 -0.02 -4.31
N LEU A 45 6.67 -0.90 -3.50
CA LEU A 45 5.99 -0.51 -2.26
C LEU A 45 7.02 -0.29 -1.15
N GLU A 46 7.14 0.96 -0.70
CA GLU A 46 8.03 1.35 0.40
C GLU A 46 7.31 1.32 1.75
N ALA A 47 7.95 0.72 2.75
CA ALA A 47 7.46 0.81 4.12
C ALA A 47 7.66 2.25 4.63
N SER A 48 6.55 2.94 4.89
CA SER A 48 6.54 4.31 5.41
C SER A 48 5.65 4.40 6.64
N MET A 49 6.06 5.23 7.59
CA MET A 49 5.33 5.51 8.84
C MET A 49 4.34 6.67 8.69
N GLY A 50 4.32 7.34 7.54
CA GLY A 50 3.57 8.57 7.28
C GLY A 50 4.48 9.78 7.14
N ILE A 51 3.89 10.94 6.85
CA ILE A 51 4.61 12.22 6.86
C ILE A 51 4.57 12.78 8.30
N ASP A 52 5.68 13.38 8.74
CA ASP A 52 5.72 14.13 9.99
C ASP A 52 4.76 15.33 9.93
N LYS A 53 3.75 15.34 10.81
CA LYS A 53 2.75 16.41 10.83
C LYS A 53 3.37 17.76 11.17
N LYS A 54 2.72 18.83 10.69
CA LYS A 54 2.99 20.21 11.11
C LYS A 54 2.97 20.33 12.64
N ALA A 55 3.87 21.17 13.17
CA ALA A 55 4.04 21.39 14.60
C ALA A 55 2.71 21.67 15.32
N GLY A 56 2.40 20.88 16.35
CA GLY A 56 1.18 20.99 17.16
C GLY A 56 0.17 19.85 17.00
N GLN A 57 0.37 18.90 16.08
CA GLN A 57 -0.46 17.69 15.96
C GLN A 57 0.32 16.45 16.41
N SER A 58 -0.36 15.48 17.05
CA SER A 58 0.24 14.19 17.44
C SER A 58 -0.01 13.09 16.40
N GLY A 59 0.94 12.14 16.36
CA GLY A 59 0.94 10.99 15.45
C GLY A 59 1.34 11.36 14.01
N PRO A 60 1.86 10.40 13.22
CA PRO A 60 2.14 10.62 11.81
C PRO A 60 0.87 10.86 10.99
N GLU A 61 1.02 11.45 9.80
CA GLU A 61 -0.06 11.53 8.81
C GLU A 61 -0.32 10.14 8.21
N PRO A 62 -1.57 9.64 8.22
CA PRO A 62 -1.86 8.28 7.76
C PRO A 62 -1.73 8.17 6.24
N ILE A 63 -1.30 7.01 5.75
CA ILE A 63 -0.98 6.80 4.33
C ILE A 63 -2.18 6.16 3.63
N ASP A 64 -2.88 6.95 2.83
CA ASP A 64 -4.09 6.52 2.12
C ASP A 64 -3.86 5.26 1.27
N LEU A 65 -2.71 5.17 0.58
CA LEU A 65 -2.34 4.00 -0.22
C LEU A 65 -2.19 2.72 0.62
N HIS A 66 -1.63 2.81 1.83
CA HIS A 66 -1.43 1.64 2.68
C HIS A 66 -2.75 1.17 3.31
N ASP A 67 -3.61 2.12 3.71
CA ASP A 67 -4.96 1.82 4.18
C ASP A 67 -5.81 1.14 3.08
N TYR A 68 -5.73 1.64 1.85
CA TYR A 68 -6.39 1.03 0.69
C TYR A 68 -5.85 -0.37 0.37
N LEU A 69 -4.53 -0.54 0.29
CA LEU A 69 -3.90 -1.85 0.01
C LEU A 69 -4.23 -2.88 1.11
N ALA A 70 -4.24 -2.49 2.38
CA ALA A 70 -4.61 -3.37 3.47
C ALA A 70 -6.09 -3.79 3.41
N THR A 71 -6.98 -2.87 2.99
CA THR A 71 -8.40 -3.15 2.73
C THR A 71 -8.55 -4.14 1.56
N LEU A 72 -7.85 -3.91 0.45
CA LEU A 72 -7.86 -4.78 -0.73
C LEU A 72 -7.33 -6.19 -0.45
N MET A 73 -6.30 -6.31 0.39
CA MET A 73 -5.75 -7.59 0.86
C MET A 73 -6.59 -8.26 1.97
N GLY A 74 -7.65 -7.62 2.46
CA GLY A 74 -8.49 -8.15 3.54
C GLY A 74 -7.76 -8.32 4.88
N ILE A 75 -6.76 -7.49 5.17
CA ILE A 75 -5.94 -7.61 6.39
C ILE A 75 -6.78 -7.26 7.63
N ASN A 76 -7.10 -8.27 8.43
CA ASN A 76 -7.76 -8.08 9.72
C ASN A 76 -6.71 -7.94 10.84
N VAL A 77 -6.50 -6.73 11.35
CA VAL A 77 -5.52 -6.49 12.42
C VAL A 77 -5.88 -7.25 13.71
N ALA A 78 -7.17 -7.45 13.99
CA ALA A 78 -7.65 -8.17 15.16
C ALA A 78 -7.38 -9.69 15.12
N SER A 79 -7.03 -10.28 13.96
CA SER A 79 -6.54 -11.68 13.90
C SER A 79 -5.04 -11.80 14.18
N HIS A 80 -4.27 -10.71 14.11
CA HIS A 80 -2.82 -10.71 14.33
C HIS A 80 -2.40 -10.10 15.68
N TRP A 81 -3.24 -9.25 16.26
CA TRP A 81 -2.98 -8.62 17.56
C TRP A 81 -4.23 -8.54 18.42
N ARG A 82 -4.06 -8.71 19.74
CA ARG A 82 -5.13 -8.61 20.74
C ARG A 82 -4.69 -7.74 21.92
N PRO A 83 -5.56 -6.86 22.44
CA PRO A 83 -5.25 -6.07 23.61
C PRO A 83 -5.31 -6.90 24.89
N THR A 84 -4.30 -6.76 25.74
CA THR A 84 -4.24 -7.34 27.08
C THR A 84 -3.88 -6.27 28.10
N SER A 85 -4.01 -6.58 29.40
CA SER A 85 -3.57 -5.73 30.50
C SER A 85 -2.10 -5.34 30.31
N ALA A 86 -1.24 -6.35 30.08
CA ALA A 86 0.21 -6.19 29.96
C ALA A 86 0.67 -5.43 28.70
N ASN A 87 -0.02 -5.61 27.56
CA ASN A 87 0.40 -4.99 26.29
C ASN A 87 -0.24 -3.61 26.04
N TYR A 88 -1.43 -3.34 26.58
CA TYR A 88 -2.20 -2.13 26.25
C TYR A 88 -2.99 -1.54 27.42
N PHE A 89 -3.90 -2.29 28.06
CA PHE A 89 -4.89 -1.70 28.97
C PHE A 89 -4.27 -1.07 30.24
N ASP A 90 -3.13 -1.58 30.73
CA ASP A 90 -2.42 -0.96 31.84
C ASP A 90 -1.74 0.36 31.48
N ARG A 91 -1.49 0.61 30.18
CA ARG A 91 -0.76 1.80 29.68
C ARG A 91 -1.66 3.00 29.42
N VAL A 92 -2.96 2.78 29.22
CA VAL A 92 -3.96 3.84 28.99
C VAL A 92 -4.65 4.30 30.28
N SER A 93 -5.27 5.48 30.25
CA SER A 93 -5.97 6.05 31.41
C SER A 93 -7.26 5.28 31.74
N LYS A 94 -7.76 5.37 32.99
CA LYS A 94 -9.07 4.80 33.36
C LYS A 94 -10.21 5.35 32.50
N GLN A 95 -10.16 6.65 32.15
CA GLN A 95 -11.16 7.28 31.28
C GLN A 95 -11.12 6.69 29.86
N THR A 96 -9.92 6.41 29.33
CA THR A 96 -9.71 5.75 28.04
C THR A 96 -10.26 4.32 28.04
N LEU A 97 -10.03 3.54 29.10
CA LEU A 97 -10.62 2.21 29.25
C LEU A 97 -12.16 2.25 29.22
N LEU A 98 -12.76 3.17 29.96
CA LEU A 98 -14.22 3.35 29.98
C LEU A 98 -14.77 3.77 28.61
N ALA A 99 -14.02 4.58 27.84
CA ALA A 99 -14.39 4.94 26.48
C ALA A 99 -14.41 3.70 25.55
N HIS A 100 -13.40 2.82 25.61
CA HIS A 100 -13.38 1.59 24.81
C HIS A 100 -14.48 0.59 25.21
N VAL A 101 -14.78 0.45 26.50
CA VAL A 101 -15.95 -0.34 26.94
C VAL A 101 -17.26 0.27 26.43
N SER A 102 -17.35 1.61 26.39
CA SER A 102 -18.52 2.30 25.82
C SER A 102 -18.62 2.19 24.30
N GLU A 103 -17.50 2.01 23.60
CA GLU A 103 -17.42 1.84 22.15
C GLU A 103 -18.00 0.48 21.73
N VAL A 104 -17.69 -0.60 22.46
CA VAL A 104 -18.17 -1.96 22.13
C VAL A 104 -19.48 -2.35 22.84
N GLY A 105 -19.69 -1.88 24.08
CA GLY A 105 -20.80 -2.30 24.94
C GLY A 105 -21.78 -1.18 25.31
N GLY A 106 -21.59 0.03 24.79
CA GLY A 106 -22.42 1.19 25.08
C GLY A 106 -22.18 1.82 26.47
N PRO A 107 -22.73 3.03 26.69
CA PRO A 107 -22.45 3.82 27.91
C PRO A 107 -22.94 3.14 29.19
N THR A 108 -24.02 2.35 29.13
CA THR A 108 -24.54 1.60 30.28
C THR A 108 -23.58 0.52 30.75
N MET A 109 -22.89 -0.18 29.82
CA MET A 109 -21.86 -1.15 30.19
C MET A 109 -20.67 -0.43 30.84
N ALA A 110 -20.17 0.64 30.23
CA ALA A 110 -19.08 1.44 30.80
C ALA A 110 -19.43 2.00 32.21
N ALA A 111 -20.68 2.41 32.43
CA ALA A 111 -21.14 2.91 33.72
C ALA A 111 -20.98 1.88 34.85
N SER A 112 -21.21 0.58 34.57
CA SER A 112 -21.04 -0.49 35.55
C SER A 112 -19.59 -0.62 36.07
N PHE A 113 -18.60 -0.20 35.25
CA PHE A 113 -17.17 -0.25 35.58
C PHE A 113 -16.64 1.05 36.21
N MET A 114 -17.44 2.11 36.36
CA MET A 114 -16.97 3.37 36.94
C MET A 114 -16.46 3.23 38.37
N GLY A 115 -17.01 2.30 39.16
CA GLY A 115 -16.56 2.02 40.53
C GLY A 115 -15.26 1.23 40.64
N SER A 116 -14.85 0.49 39.59
CA SER A 116 -13.71 -0.43 39.63
C SER A 116 -12.37 0.30 39.73
N LYS A 117 -11.37 -0.33 40.37
CA LYS A 117 -9.98 0.18 40.33
C LYS A 117 -9.40 0.00 38.92
N LYS A 118 -8.36 0.76 38.58
CA LYS A 118 -7.76 0.71 37.23
C LYS A 118 -7.30 -0.70 36.84
N GLY A 119 -6.62 -1.42 37.74
CA GLY A 119 -6.15 -2.80 37.48
C GLY A 119 -7.31 -3.78 37.27
N ASP A 120 -8.32 -3.73 38.14
CA ASP A 120 -9.52 -4.58 38.02
C ASP A 120 -10.27 -4.32 36.71
N LEU A 121 -10.35 -3.05 36.28
CA LEU A 121 -10.90 -2.66 34.99
C LEU A 121 -10.04 -3.16 33.82
N SER A 122 -8.72 -3.03 33.89
CA SER A 122 -7.76 -3.52 32.89
C SER A 122 -7.97 -5.02 32.62
N ALA A 123 -8.00 -5.82 33.68
CA ALA A 123 -8.25 -7.26 33.62
C ALA A 123 -9.68 -7.62 33.17
N SER A 124 -10.66 -6.74 33.41
CA SER A 124 -12.04 -6.91 32.91
C SER A 124 -12.13 -6.60 31.41
N CYS A 125 -11.42 -5.56 30.95
CA CYS A 125 -11.30 -5.25 29.52
C CYS A 125 -10.64 -6.43 28.79
N GLU A 126 -9.53 -6.97 29.29
CA GLU A 126 -8.88 -8.14 28.67
C GLU A 126 -9.87 -9.28 28.39
N LYS A 127 -10.65 -9.71 29.39
CA LYS A 127 -11.68 -10.74 29.23
C LYS A 127 -12.84 -10.36 28.30
N LEU A 128 -13.17 -9.08 28.20
CA LEU A 128 -14.18 -8.58 27.27
C LEU A 128 -13.67 -8.65 25.82
N PHE A 129 -12.47 -8.14 25.57
CA PHE A 129 -11.84 -8.05 24.25
C PHE A 129 -11.20 -9.37 23.75
N THR A 130 -11.03 -10.37 24.62
CA THR A 130 -10.79 -11.78 24.23
C THR A 130 -12.10 -12.58 24.02
N GLY A 131 -13.26 -12.02 24.37
CA GLY A 131 -14.56 -12.69 24.22
C GLY A 131 -14.85 -13.77 25.27
N GLU A 132 -14.12 -13.80 26.39
CA GLU A 132 -14.38 -14.67 27.55
C GLU A 132 -15.59 -14.21 28.37
N THR A 133 -15.86 -12.90 28.40
CA THR A 133 -17.00 -12.34 29.13
C THR A 133 -18.33 -12.68 28.44
N ILE A 134 -19.31 -13.16 29.22
CA ILE A 134 -20.66 -13.43 28.74
C ILE A 134 -21.39 -12.08 28.57
N VAL A 135 -21.56 -11.66 27.33
CA VAL A 135 -22.25 -10.43 26.91
C VAL A 135 -23.20 -10.73 25.73
N ALA A 136 -23.97 -9.74 25.29
CA ALA A 136 -24.79 -9.85 24.08
C ALA A 136 -23.91 -10.18 22.85
N PRO A 137 -24.40 -11.00 21.88
CA PRO A 137 -23.60 -11.44 20.73
C PRO A 137 -22.92 -10.30 19.97
N GLU A 138 -23.64 -9.18 19.80
CA GLU A 138 -23.21 -8.00 19.05
C GLU A 138 -22.05 -7.28 19.77
N VAL A 139 -22.10 -7.23 21.11
CA VAL A 139 -21.02 -6.68 21.94
C VAL A 139 -19.79 -7.59 21.90
N LYS A 140 -19.99 -8.91 21.88
CA LYS A 140 -18.89 -9.87 21.75
C LYS A 140 -18.24 -9.76 20.37
N GLU A 141 -19.02 -9.62 19.30
CA GLU A 141 -18.52 -9.41 17.95
C GLU A 141 -17.75 -8.08 17.84
N ALA A 142 -18.30 -6.97 18.34
CA ALA A 142 -17.63 -5.68 18.39
C ALA A 142 -16.30 -5.74 19.17
N ALA A 143 -16.29 -6.37 20.35
CA ALA A 143 -15.07 -6.58 21.14
C ALA A 143 -14.05 -7.50 20.45
N LEU A 144 -14.51 -8.48 19.65
CA LEU A 144 -13.65 -9.33 18.85
C LEU A 144 -13.17 -8.67 17.54
N ALA A 145 -13.86 -7.65 17.01
CA ALA A 145 -13.38 -6.85 15.88
C ALA A 145 -12.46 -5.70 16.32
N TRP A 146 -12.51 -5.29 17.58
CA TRP A 146 -11.86 -4.08 18.06
C TRP A 146 -10.32 -4.15 18.10
N VAL A 147 -9.71 -3.08 17.60
CA VAL A 147 -8.31 -2.69 17.84
C VAL A 147 -8.25 -1.18 18.15
N PRO A 148 -7.18 -0.67 18.80
CA PRO A 148 -7.00 0.76 19.02
C PRO A 148 -7.05 1.56 17.72
N GLU A 149 -7.53 2.81 17.76
CA GLU A 149 -7.69 3.67 16.58
C GLU A 149 -6.40 3.78 15.74
N ALA A 150 -5.24 3.93 16.39
CA ALA A 150 -3.93 4.00 15.72
C ALA A 150 -3.47 2.70 15.03
N MET A 151 -4.26 1.63 15.10
CA MET A 151 -4.04 0.34 14.42
C MET A 151 -5.12 0.03 13.38
N ARG A 152 -6.06 0.95 13.13
CA ARG A 152 -7.14 0.76 12.15
C ARG A 152 -6.71 1.28 10.78
N PHE A 153 -6.92 0.48 9.75
CA PHE A 153 -6.89 0.97 8.37
C PHE A 153 -8.17 1.76 8.11
N ARG A 154 -8.06 2.95 7.50
CA ARG A 154 -9.24 3.73 7.09
C ARG A 154 -9.86 3.10 5.85
N ALA A 155 -11.19 2.98 5.83
CA ALA A 155 -11.91 2.57 4.62
C ALA A 155 -11.86 3.73 3.61
N ILE A 156 -10.96 3.62 2.64
CA ILE A 156 -10.80 4.58 1.54
C ILE A 156 -11.34 3.91 0.28
N ALA A 157 -12.34 4.52 -0.34
CA ALA A 157 -12.76 4.11 -1.68
C ALA A 157 -11.74 4.65 -2.69
N ALA A 158 -11.38 3.84 -3.69
CA ALA A 158 -10.76 4.40 -4.88
C ALA A 158 -11.77 5.36 -5.51
N SER A 159 -11.37 6.61 -5.76
CA SER A 159 -12.19 7.54 -6.53
C SER A 159 -12.39 6.95 -7.92
N GLU A 160 -13.65 6.71 -8.31
CA GLU A 160 -13.99 6.53 -9.71
C GLU A 160 -13.52 7.80 -10.43
N SER A 161 -12.49 7.66 -11.26
CA SER A 161 -12.02 8.77 -12.09
C SER A 161 -13.16 9.16 -13.01
N GLU A 162 -13.68 10.38 -12.84
CA GLU A 162 -14.57 10.97 -13.83
C GLU A 162 -13.83 10.93 -15.17
N ASP A 163 -14.41 10.17 -16.10
CA ASP A 163 -13.81 9.81 -17.37
C ASP A 163 -13.86 11.05 -18.29
N GLU A 164 -12.98 12.03 -18.02
CA GLU A 164 -12.77 13.20 -18.87
C GLU A 164 -12.02 12.74 -20.12
N GLN A 165 -12.76 12.03 -20.98
CA GLN A 165 -12.34 11.53 -22.27
C GLN A 165 -11.97 12.72 -23.16
N VAL A 166 -10.70 13.11 -23.11
CA VAL A 166 -10.11 14.11 -24.01
C VAL A 166 -10.29 13.58 -25.44
N PRO A 167 -11.08 14.24 -26.31
CA PRO A 167 -11.33 13.70 -27.65
C PRO A 167 -10.05 13.72 -28.48
N ILE A 168 -9.48 12.55 -28.72
CA ILE A 168 -8.44 12.35 -29.72
C ILE A 168 -9.07 12.50 -31.12
N GLU A 169 -9.01 13.71 -31.68
CA GLU A 169 -9.35 13.93 -33.09
C GLU A 169 -8.37 13.17 -34.00
N ALA A 170 -8.80 12.02 -34.49
CA ALA A 170 -8.15 11.30 -35.58
C ALA A 170 -8.89 11.60 -36.90
N GLY A 171 -8.24 12.32 -37.82
CA GLY A 171 -8.73 12.46 -39.19
C GLY A 171 -8.26 13.72 -39.92
N GLY A 172 -7.16 13.62 -40.69
CA GLY A 172 -6.65 14.78 -41.42
C GLY A 172 -5.42 14.55 -42.27
N GLU A 173 -5.37 13.49 -43.09
CA GLU A 173 -4.34 13.36 -44.14
C GLU A 173 -4.99 13.14 -45.51
N PRO A 174 -4.58 13.94 -46.50
CA PRO A 174 -4.37 13.41 -47.84
C PRO A 174 -3.01 13.85 -48.42
N ALA A 175 -2.15 12.85 -48.62
CA ALA A 175 -1.44 12.46 -49.87
C ALA A 175 -0.86 13.52 -50.85
N PRO A 176 0.19 13.16 -51.64
CA PRO A 176 1.18 14.14 -52.13
C PRO A 176 1.24 14.37 -53.66
N GLU A 177 1.57 15.61 -54.06
CA GLU A 177 2.00 16.05 -55.40
C GLU A 177 2.92 17.30 -55.19
N GLY A 178 4.00 17.60 -55.91
CA GLY A 178 4.76 16.91 -56.97
C GLY A 178 6.00 17.75 -57.39
N GLU A 179 6.99 17.09 -58.01
CA GLU A 179 8.12 17.57 -58.86
C GLU A 179 9.10 18.71 -58.43
N VAL A 180 10.36 18.27 -58.28
CA VAL A 180 11.69 18.82 -58.66
C VAL A 180 11.83 20.21 -59.35
N ASP A 181 12.91 20.94 -59.01
CA ASP A 181 14.10 21.11 -59.89
C ASP A 181 15.32 21.66 -59.12
N GLU A 182 16.52 21.51 -59.69
CA GLU A 182 17.85 21.83 -59.13
C GLU A 182 18.25 23.32 -59.27
N LEU A 183 19.33 23.74 -58.57
CA LEU A 183 20.46 24.48 -59.18
C LEU A 183 21.66 24.61 -58.21
N GLU A 184 22.87 24.58 -58.78
CA GLU A 184 24.16 24.29 -58.10
C GLU A 184 24.95 25.49 -57.55
N ALA A 185 26.04 25.16 -56.80
CA ALA A 185 27.34 25.87 -56.71
C ALA A 185 27.38 27.29 -56.07
N SER A 186 28.45 27.76 -55.39
CA SER A 186 29.64 27.18 -54.73
C SER A 186 30.14 28.22 -53.66
N ASP A 187 31.26 28.15 -52.92
CA ASP A 187 32.49 27.33 -52.99
C ASP A 187 33.26 27.32 -51.63
N ASP A 188 34.39 26.58 -51.57
CA ASP A 188 35.67 26.77 -50.83
C ASP A 188 35.80 27.61 -49.50
N GLN A 189 36.70 27.36 -48.52
CA GLN A 189 37.87 26.48 -48.41
C GLN A 189 38.33 26.25 -46.93
N ASN A 190 38.64 25.00 -46.56
CA ASN A 190 39.75 24.52 -45.67
C ASN A 190 40.11 25.16 -44.29
N ALA A 191 40.16 24.33 -43.21
CA ALA A 191 41.40 24.04 -42.44
C ALA A 191 41.24 23.03 -41.27
N GLU A 192 42.01 21.95 -41.33
CA GLU A 192 42.39 20.96 -40.27
C GLU A 192 43.24 21.62 -39.13
N ALA A 193 43.62 21.03 -37.98
CA ALA A 193 43.70 19.64 -37.51
C ALA A 193 43.67 19.58 -35.94
N ALA A 194 43.10 18.55 -35.30
CA ALA A 194 43.76 17.37 -34.68
C ALA A 194 44.27 17.51 -33.21
N GLU A 195 44.04 16.46 -32.42
CA GLU A 195 44.45 16.30 -31.00
C GLU A 195 45.96 15.97 -30.85
N PRO A 196 46.48 15.83 -29.60
CA PRO A 196 46.60 14.44 -29.12
C PRO A 196 46.34 14.20 -27.61
N VAL A 197 46.08 12.93 -27.32
CA VAL A 197 46.09 12.26 -25.99
C VAL A 197 47.51 12.10 -25.46
N ASP A 198 47.70 12.07 -24.14
CA ASP A 198 48.92 11.56 -23.50
C ASP A 198 48.59 10.63 -22.30
N ALA A 199 49.57 9.79 -21.92
CA ALA A 199 49.38 8.45 -21.34
C ALA A 199 49.24 8.31 -19.80
#